data_AF-A0A964ZP46-F1
#
_entry.id   AF-A0A964ZP46-F1
#
_cell.length_a   1.000
_cell.length_b   1.000
_cell.length_c   1.000
_cell.angle_alpha   90.00
_cell.angle_beta   90.00
_cell.angle_gamma   90.00
#
_symmetry.space_group_name_H-M   'P 1'
#
loop_
_entity.id
_entity.type
_entity.pdbx_description
1 polymer ?
#
loop_
_entity_poly.entity_id
_entity_poly.type
_entity_poly.pdbx_seq_one_letter_code
_entity_poly.pdbx_strand_id
1 'polypeptide(L)'
;MPEVPLMSDTTPTPHGAALLGAGTARRSLGTATPATRIIGLLTLATMTWVVVSAFFITSPDVVQGDSVRIMYAHVPAAWVAYLAFVTTAIASGISVVRRHRTLGFDRVAGASAEVGVLFMGLALVTGSLWGRLTWGTFWQWDPRLTTTLFLFITYVGYLAVRRIDATPERRAKRSAVLALLAVLEIPLVHFSVVLWRSLHQEASVLNPDGDVRLDGLMLFTLFSGVVAFTLGFVWLVIHRQRLQALVDLQGTVGLDSAIAARATEAVLR
;
A
#
# COMPACT_ATOMS: atom_id res chain seq x y z
N MET A 1 -39.65 61.75 41.36
CA MET A 1 -40.03 60.60 40.51
C MET A 1 -40.06 61.05 39.06
N PRO A 2 -39.25 60.44 38.19
CA PRO A 2 -39.56 60.36 36.78
C PRO A 2 -39.65 58.90 36.29
N GLU A 3 -40.48 58.72 35.27
CA GLU A 3 -41.05 57.48 34.77
C GLU A 3 -40.04 56.51 34.12
N VAL A 4 -40.36 55.22 34.22
CA VAL A 4 -39.72 54.10 33.52
C VAL A 4 -40.30 53.99 32.10
N PRO A 5 -39.47 54.00 31.03
CA PRO A 5 -39.91 53.60 29.70
C PRO A 5 -39.79 52.08 29.52
N LEU A 6 -40.87 51.47 29.05
CA LEU A 6 -41.00 50.04 28.69
C LEU A 6 -39.92 49.59 27.69
N MET A 7 -39.18 48.52 28.02
CA MET A 7 -38.38 47.76 27.06
C MET A 7 -39.31 47.11 26.03
N SER A 8 -39.16 47.53 24.78
CA SER A 8 -39.80 46.94 23.61
C SER A 8 -39.23 45.54 23.35
N ASP A 9 -40.16 44.60 23.22
CA ASP A 9 -39.98 43.24 22.72
C ASP A 9 -39.29 43.25 21.34
N THR A 10 -38.04 42.75 21.27
CA THR A 10 -37.38 42.46 20.00
C THR A 10 -37.25 40.96 19.84
N THR A 11 -38.33 40.34 19.37
CA THR A 11 -38.28 39.04 18.70
C THR A 11 -37.29 39.11 17.53
N PRO A 12 -36.29 38.22 17.43
CA PRO A 12 -35.37 38.24 16.30
C PRO A 12 -36.11 37.78 15.03
N THR A 13 -36.07 38.60 13.99
CA THR A 13 -36.66 38.29 12.67
C THR A 13 -35.86 37.19 11.96
N PRO A 14 -36.50 36.38 11.07
CA PRO A 14 -35.92 35.17 10.48
C PRO A 14 -34.91 35.45 9.35
N HIS A 15 -34.26 36.61 9.32
CA HIS A 15 -33.35 37.02 8.24
C HIS A 15 -31.85 36.80 8.53
N GLY A 16 -31.50 36.12 9.64
CA GLY A 16 -30.11 35.74 9.94
C GLY A 16 -29.66 34.39 9.36
N ALA A 17 -30.58 33.54 8.90
CA ALA A 17 -30.27 32.15 8.51
C ALA A 17 -29.87 31.97 7.02
N ALA A 18 -29.98 33.02 6.19
CA ALA A 18 -29.86 32.91 4.74
C ALA A 18 -28.48 33.27 4.16
N LEU A 19 -27.48 33.62 4.98
CA LEU A 19 -26.12 33.95 4.52
C LEU A 19 -25.10 32.80 4.60
N LEU A 20 -25.57 31.56 4.79
CA LEU A 20 -24.73 30.35 4.71
C LEU A 20 -24.93 29.56 3.40
N GLY A 21 -25.49 30.20 2.38
CA GLY A 21 -25.61 29.65 1.03
C GLY A 21 -24.52 30.16 0.11
N ALA A 22 -23.91 29.23 -0.64
CA ALA A 22 -23.15 29.46 -1.88
C ALA A 22 -21.68 29.88 -1.76
N GLY A 23 -20.85 29.01 -1.16
CA GLY A 23 -19.39 29.09 -1.31
C GLY A 23 -18.63 27.78 -1.10
N THR A 24 -19.29 26.69 -0.71
CA THR A 24 -18.64 25.39 -0.60
C THR A 24 -18.48 24.81 -1.99
N ALA A 25 -17.34 25.12 -2.62
CA ALA A 25 -16.77 24.31 -3.68
C ALA A 25 -17.02 22.84 -3.32
N ARG A 26 -17.72 22.13 -4.20
CA ARG A 26 -18.08 20.72 -4.07
C ARG A 26 -16.79 19.93 -3.87
N ARG A 27 -16.31 19.83 -2.62
CA ARG A 27 -15.01 19.26 -2.26
C ARG A 27 -15.08 17.83 -2.73
N SER A 28 -14.25 17.46 -3.71
CA SER A 28 -14.34 16.13 -4.33
C SER A 28 -14.32 15.08 -3.22
N LEU A 29 -15.39 14.30 -3.09
CA LEU A 29 -15.52 13.22 -2.12
C LEU A 29 -14.55 12.05 -2.39
N GLY A 30 -13.68 12.17 -3.39
CA GLY A 30 -12.72 11.16 -3.79
C GLY A 30 -11.30 11.44 -3.32
N THR A 31 -10.50 10.39 -3.26
CA THR A 31 -9.07 10.47 -2.94
C THR A 31 -8.20 10.90 -4.13
N ALA A 32 -8.80 11.20 -5.30
CA ALA A 32 -8.10 11.49 -6.54
C ALA A 32 -7.76 12.99 -6.72
N THR A 33 -6.50 13.28 -6.99
CA THR A 33 -5.98 14.56 -7.46
C THR A 33 -5.56 14.46 -8.94
N PRO A 34 -5.34 15.59 -9.65
CA PRO A 34 -4.83 15.56 -11.03
C PRO A 34 -3.55 14.72 -11.16
N ALA A 35 -2.60 14.89 -10.23
CA ALA A 35 -1.38 14.10 -10.18
C ALA A 35 -1.64 12.59 -10.05
N THR A 36 -2.52 12.14 -9.14
CA THR A 36 -2.82 10.71 -9.02
C THR A 36 -3.57 10.14 -10.21
N ARG A 37 -4.34 10.97 -10.94
CA ARG A 37 -4.98 10.54 -12.19
C ARG A 37 -3.94 10.31 -13.27
N ILE A 38 -2.94 11.18 -13.39
CA ILE A 38 -1.82 11.00 -14.32
C ILE A 38 -1.06 9.71 -13.98
N ILE A 39 -0.72 9.49 -12.71
CA ILE A 39 -0.05 8.24 -12.28
C ILE A 39 -0.92 7.02 -12.62
N GLY A 40 -2.22 7.08 -12.37
CA GLY A 40 -3.15 6.00 -12.72
C GLY A 40 -3.19 5.72 -14.23
N LEU A 41 -3.25 6.76 -15.07
CA LEU A 41 -3.22 6.62 -16.53
C LEU A 41 -1.88 6.02 -17.01
N LEU A 42 -0.75 6.49 -16.47
CA LEU A 42 0.57 5.93 -16.77
C LEU A 42 0.67 4.47 -16.34
N THR A 43 0.11 4.12 -15.18
CA THR A 43 0.04 2.73 -14.70
C THR A 43 -0.73 1.86 -15.68
N LEU A 44 -1.92 2.31 -16.12
CA LEU A 44 -2.73 1.56 -17.08
C LEU A 44 -2.04 1.42 -18.43
N ALA A 45 -1.43 2.49 -18.94
CA ALA A 45 -0.71 2.47 -20.22
C ALA A 45 0.50 1.51 -20.18
N THR A 46 1.33 1.62 -19.14
CA THR A 46 2.51 0.74 -18.99
C THR A 46 2.13 -0.70 -18.69
N MET A 47 1.08 -0.95 -17.91
CA MET A 47 0.57 -2.30 -17.67
C MET A 47 0.04 -2.94 -18.97
N THR A 48 -0.70 -2.16 -19.76
CA THR A 48 -1.19 -2.61 -21.08
C THR A 48 -0.02 -2.94 -22.00
N TRP A 49 1.01 -2.09 -22.03
CA TRP A 49 2.23 -2.35 -22.78
C TRP A 49 2.90 -3.68 -22.36
N VAL A 50 3.00 -3.94 -21.06
CA VAL A 50 3.61 -5.18 -20.54
C VAL A 50 2.78 -6.40 -20.96
N VAL A 51 1.46 -6.34 -20.85
CA VAL A 51 0.58 -7.44 -21.29
C VAL A 51 0.70 -7.69 -22.79
N VAL A 52 0.62 -6.63 -23.61
CA VAL A 52 0.74 -6.75 -25.07
C VAL A 52 2.11 -7.32 -25.43
N SER A 53 3.18 -6.80 -24.81
CA SER A 53 4.54 -7.27 -25.05
C SER A 53 4.69 -8.74 -24.67
N ALA A 54 4.19 -9.09 -23.49
CA ALA A 54 4.29 -10.42 -22.92
C ALA A 54 3.57 -11.50 -23.72
N PHE A 55 2.54 -11.19 -24.51
CA PHE A 55 1.78 -12.20 -25.28
C PHE A 55 2.02 -12.14 -26.79
N PHE A 56 2.32 -10.96 -27.35
CA PHE A 56 2.37 -10.77 -28.81
C PHE A 56 3.73 -10.36 -29.35
N ILE A 57 4.64 -9.85 -28.52
CA ILE A 57 5.90 -9.26 -28.99
C ILE A 57 7.10 -10.11 -28.58
N THR A 58 7.15 -10.56 -27.32
CA THR A 58 8.28 -11.37 -26.85
C THR A 58 8.20 -12.80 -27.39
N SER A 59 9.32 -13.26 -27.92
CA SER A 59 9.50 -14.66 -28.33
C SER A 59 9.54 -15.59 -27.11
N PRO A 60 9.17 -16.87 -27.28
CA PRO A 60 9.39 -17.90 -26.25
C PRO A 60 10.87 -18.04 -25.91
N ASP A 61 11.19 -18.35 -24.65
CA ASP A 61 12.56 -18.64 -24.23
C ASP A 61 13.04 -19.99 -24.81
N VAL A 62 14.35 -20.13 -25.02
CA VAL A 62 14.96 -21.35 -25.56
C VAL A 62 14.77 -22.55 -24.62
N VAL A 63 14.84 -22.33 -23.30
CA VAL A 63 14.75 -23.40 -22.30
C VAL A 63 13.34 -23.48 -21.71
N GLN A 64 12.77 -22.33 -21.35
CA GLN A 64 11.50 -22.25 -20.63
C GLN A 64 10.27 -22.15 -21.55
N GLY A 65 10.47 -21.95 -22.86
CA GLY A 65 9.39 -21.74 -23.81
C GLY A 65 8.49 -20.57 -23.39
N ASP A 66 7.17 -20.74 -23.52
CA ASP A 66 6.19 -19.71 -23.14
C ASP A 66 6.05 -19.51 -21.62
N SER A 67 6.57 -20.41 -20.78
CA SER A 67 6.48 -20.25 -19.32
C SER A 67 7.22 -19.03 -18.81
N VAL A 68 8.22 -18.55 -19.57
CA VAL A 68 8.95 -17.30 -19.28
C VAL A 68 8.05 -16.08 -19.22
N ARG A 69 6.87 -16.10 -19.86
CA ARG A 69 5.92 -14.98 -19.84
C ARG A 69 5.38 -14.71 -18.43
N ILE A 70 5.35 -15.72 -17.55
CA ILE A 70 4.96 -15.57 -16.14
C ILE A 70 5.95 -14.65 -15.41
N MET A 71 7.23 -14.67 -15.79
CA MET A 71 8.29 -13.84 -15.21
C MET A 71 7.94 -12.35 -15.26
N TYR A 72 7.31 -11.89 -16.34
CA TYR A 72 6.94 -10.48 -16.54
C TYR A 72 5.90 -9.96 -15.55
N ALA A 73 5.19 -10.85 -14.85
CA ALA A 73 4.30 -10.50 -13.74
C ALA A 73 4.88 -10.91 -12.38
N HIS A 74 5.48 -12.10 -12.30
CA HIS A 74 6.00 -12.67 -11.06
C HIS A 74 7.13 -11.83 -10.46
N VAL A 75 8.15 -11.51 -11.27
CA VAL A 75 9.34 -10.77 -10.79
C VAL A 75 8.98 -9.33 -10.38
N PRO A 76 8.21 -8.56 -11.18
CA PRO A 76 7.73 -7.24 -10.74
C PRO A 76 6.85 -7.30 -9.48
N ALA A 77 6.01 -8.33 -9.31
CA ALA A 77 5.21 -8.51 -8.10
C ALA A 77 6.10 -8.73 -6.86
N ALA A 78 7.10 -9.60 -6.95
CA ALA A 78 8.06 -9.85 -5.87
C ALA A 78 8.87 -8.58 -5.53
N TRP A 79 9.34 -7.86 -6.55
CA TRP A 79 10.02 -6.58 -6.40
C TRP A 79 9.18 -5.56 -5.63
N VAL A 80 7.92 -5.37 -6.05
CA VAL A 80 7.01 -4.43 -5.39
C VAL A 80 6.71 -4.85 -3.96
N ALA A 81 6.56 -6.15 -3.69
CA ALA A 81 6.35 -6.63 -2.34
C ALA A 81 7.53 -6.24 -1.42
N TYR A 82 8.78 -6.44 -1.87
CA TYR A 82 9.95 -6.00 -1.11
C TYR A 82 9.99 -4.48 -0.92
N LEU A 83 9.75 -3.72 -1.99
CA LEU A 83 9.71 -2.25 -1.93
C LEU A 83 8.66 -1.77 -0.91
N ALA A 84 7.49 -2.41 -0.89
CA ALA A 84 6.41 -2.10 0.04
C ALA A 84 6.80 -2.39 1.51
N PHE A 85 7.45 -3.52 1.75
CA PHE A 85 7.90 -3.93 3.07
C PHE A 85 9.04 -3.04 3.60
N VAL A 86 9.99 -2.66 2.74
CA VAL A 86 11.01 -1.65 3.07
C VAL A 86 10.38 -0.29 3.36
N THR A 87 9.43 0.15 2.53
CA THR A 87 8.69 1.40 2.73
C THR A 87 7.93 1.39 4.06
N THR A 88 7.33 0.25 4.41
CA THR A 88 6.64 0.03 5.69
C THR A 88 7.59 0.19 6.87
N ALA A 89 8.78 -0.42 6.82
CA ALA A 89 9.78 -0.34 7.87
C ALA A 89 10.30 1.10 8.06
N ILE A 90 10.66 1.78 6.97
CA ILE A 90 11.15 3.16 7.00
C ILE A 90 10.07 4.10 7.54
N ALA A 91 8.84 4.03 7.02
CA ALA A 91 7.75 4.87 7.46
C ALA A 91 7.39 4.63 8.94
N SER A 92 7.42 3.37 9.40
CA SER A 92 7.20 3.05 10.80
C SER A 92 8.31 3.60 11.71
N GLY A 93 9.59 3.48 11.30
CA GLY A 93 10.72 4.04 12.02
C GLY A 93 10.62 5.57 12.16
N ILE A 94 10.30 6.27 11.07
CA ILE A 94 10.09 7.73 11.08
C ILE A 94 8.93 8.12 12.00
N SER A 95 7.83 7.35 11.99
CA SER A 95 6.67 7.62 12.84
C SER A 95 7.01 7.62 14.33
N VAL A 96 7.85 6.67 14.77
CA VAL A 96 8.30 6.56 16.16
C VAL A 96 9.31 7.65 16.51
N VAL A 97 10.30 7.92 15.65
CA VAL A 97 11.34 8.95 15.92
C VAL A 97 10.74 10.35 16.01
N ARG A 98 9.79 10.70 15.13
CA ARG A 98 9.14 12.02 15.11
C ARG A 98 8.04 12.19 16.17
N ARG A 99 7.98 11.30 17.17
CA ARG A 99 7.04 11.31 18.30
C ARG A 99 5.60 11.65 17.91
N HIS A 100 5.10 11.02 16.84
CA HIS A 100 3.69 11.09 16.41
C HIS A 100 3.11 12.49 16.14
N ARG A 101 3.93 13.54 15.91
CA ARG A 101 3.41 14.88 15.55
C ARG A 101 2.46 14.87 14.35
N THR A 102 2.62 13.90 13.44
CA THR A 102 1.67 13.64 12.35
C THR A 102 1.46 12.14 12.18
N LEU A 103 0.20 11.71 12.01
CA LEU A 103 -0.16 10.32 11.71
C LEU A 103 0.16 9.90 10.26
N GLY A 104 0.72 10.81 9.45
CA GLY A 104 0.98 10.57 8.02
C GLY A 104 1.86 9.36 7.76
N PHE A 105 3.01 9.26 8.45
CA PHE A 105 3.93 8.14 8.27
C PHE A 105 3.38 6.81 8.79
N ASP A 106 2.60 6.83 9.87
CA ASP A 106 1.92 5.61 10.35
C ASP A 106 0.89 5.10 9.33
N ARG A 107 0.15 6.01 8.68
CA ARG A 107 -0.78 5.67 7.58
C ARG A 107 -0.03 5.15 6.36
N VAL A 108 1.09 5.76 5.97
CA VAL A 108 1.93 5.26 4.87
C VAL A 108 2.41 3.83 5.19
N ALA A 109 2.87 3.58 6.41
CA ALA A 109 3.29 2.24 6.81
C ALA A 109 2.16 1.21 6.74
N GLY A 110 0.97 1.55 7.24
CA GLY A 110 -0.21 0.68 7.14
C GLY A 110 -0.62 0.43 5.68
N ALA A 111 -0.77 1.49 4.89
CA ALA A 111 -1.16 1.41 3.49
C ALA A 111 -0.14 0.62 2.64
N SER A 112 1.15 0.86 2.85
CA SER A 112 2.22 0.17 2.15
C SER A 112 2.24 -1.33 2.48
N ALA A 113 2.07 -1.70 3.75
CA ALA A 113 2.00 -3.11 4.13
C ALA A 113 0.79 -3.84 3.54
N GLU A 114 -0.39 -3.20 3.52
CA GLU A 114 -1.59 -3.78 2.91
C GLU A 114 -1.39 -4.07 1.42
N VAL A 115 -0.85 -3.09 0.68
CA VAL A 115 -0.54 -3.27 -0.75
C VAL A 115 0.57 -4.30 -0.95
N GLY A 116 1.61 -4.28 -0.11
CA GLY A 116 2.72 -5.24 -0.16
C GLY A 116 2.29 -6.68 0.03
N VAL A 117 1.36 -6.95 0.96
CA VAL A 117 0.79 -8.29 1.18
C VAL A 117 0.04 -8.76 -0.07
N LEU A 118 -0.70 -7.89 -0.77
CA LEU A 118 -1.37 -8.24 -2.02
C LEU A 118 -0.37 -8.65 -3.11
N PHE A 119 0.71 -7.87 -3.30
CA PHE A 119 1.74 -8.20 -4.29
C PHE A 119 2.56 -9.43 -3.90
N MET A 120 2.81 -9.65 -2.61
CA MET A 120 3.47 -10.87 -2.14
C MET A 120 2.59 -12.10 -2.37
N GLY A 121 1.29 -12.00 -2.11
CA GLY A 121 0.33 -13.05 -2.44
C GLY A 121 0.29 -13.34 -3.94
N LEU A 122 0.29 -12.31 -4.78
CA LEU A 122 0.40 -12.45 -6.23
C LEU A 122 1.71 -13.14 -6.65
N ALA A 123 2.84 -12.78 -6.04
CA ALA A 123 4.13 -13.42 -6.27
C ALA A 123 4.09 -14.92 -5.89
N LEU A 124 3.51 -15.27 -4.74
CA LEU A 124 3.35 -16.68 -4.32
C LEU A 124 2.47 -17.47 -5.29
N VAL A 125 1.33 -16.91 -5.72
CA VAL A 125 0.43 -17.58 -6.67
C VAL A 125 1.09 -17.77 -8.03
N THR A 126 1.65 -16.70 -8.60
CA THR A 126 2.32 -16.76 -9.91
C THR A 126 3.57 -17.64 -9.86
N GLY A 127 4.32 -17.62 -8.76
CA GLY A 127 5.47 -18.49 -8.54
C GLY A 127 5.08 -19.96 -8.42
N SER A 128 3.96 -20.26 -7.77
CA SER A 128 3.41 -21.60 -7.68
C SER A 128 2.98 -22.15 -9.04
N LEU A 129 2.33 -21.32 -9.87
CA LEU A 129 2.00 -21.68 -11.26
C LEU A 129 3.26 -21.94 -12.09
N TRP A 130 4.29 -21.10 -11.93
CA TRP A 130 5.56 -21.29 -12.61
C TRP A 130 6.26 -22.59 -12.16
N GLY A 131 6.28 -22.86 -10.85
CA GLY A 131 6.81 -24.10 -10.29
C GLY A 131 6.12 -25.35 -10.85
N ARG A 132 4.80 -25.30 -11.09
CA ARG A 132 4.08 -26.42 -11.72
C ARG A 132 4.56 -26.68 -13.14
N LEU A 133 4.86 -25.64 -13.91
CA LEU A 133 5.36 -25.77 -15.28
C LEU A 133 6.83 -26.19 -15.33
N THR A 134 7.66 -25.73 -14.39
CA THR A 134 9.11 -26.00 -14.40
C THR A 134 9.48 -27.30 -13.69
N TRP A 135 8.84 -27.62 -12.56
CA TRP A 135 9.21 -28.75 -11.70
C TRP A 135 8.10 -29.79 -11.55
N GLY A 136 6.95 -29.59 -12.21
CA GLY A 136 5.82 -30.52 -12.12
C GLY A 136 5.03 -30.46 -10.81
N THR A 137 5.25 -29.47 -9.93
CA THR A 137 4.45 -29.31 -8.70
C THR A 137 4.25 -27.84 -8.34
N PHE A 138 3.12 -27.53 -7.70
CA PHE A 138 2.78 -26.18 -7.24
C PHE A 138 3.60 -25.71 -6.05
N TRP A 139 4.14 -26.65 -5.26
CA TRP A 139 4.90 -26.33 -4.06
C TRP A 139 5.99 -27.34 -3.80
N GLN A 140 7.11 -26.83 -3.32
CA GLN A 140 8.19 -27.58 -2.70
C GLN A 140 8.65 -26.80 -1.47
N TRP A 141 9.15 -27.51 -0.46
CA TRP A 141 9.76 -26.90 0.72
C TRP A 141 11.19 -26.41 0.44
N ASP A 142 11.33 -25.70 -0.66
CA ASP A 142 12.56 -25.05 -1.09
C ASP A 142 12.87 -23.83 -0.19
N PRO A 143 14.14 -23.49 0.08
CA PRO A 143 14.51 -22.35 0.91
C PRO A 143 13.90 -21.02 0.46
N ARG A 144 13.85 -20.72 -0.85
CA ARG A 144 13.24 -19.50 -1.39
C ARG A 144 11.74 -19.48 -1.12
N LEU A 145 11.06 -20.56 -1.47
CA LEU A 145 9.61 -20.67 -1.33
C LEU A 145 9.21 -20.53 0.14
N THR A 146 9.88 -21.28 1.01
CA THR A 146 9.60 -21.31 2.44
C THR A 146 9.84 -19.96 3.12
N THR A 147 10.98 -19.31 2.84
CA THR A 147 11.28 -17.99 3.40
C THR A 147 10.34 -16.90 2.86
N THR A 148 9.93 -16.99 1.60
CA THR A 148 8.93 -16.08 1.01
C THR A 148 7.55 -16.24 1.66
N LEU A 149 7.12 -17.48 1.93
CA LEU A 149 5.87 -17.76 2.65
C LEU A 149 5.94 -17.25 4.09
N PHE A 150 7.07 -17.44 4.76
CA PHE A 150 7.27 -16.89 6.11
C PHE A 150 7.16 -15.37 6.12
N LEU A 151 7.84 -14.68 5.19
CA LEU A 151 7.72 -13.23 5.00
C LEU A 151 6.28 -12.77 4.75
N PHE A 152 5.53 -13.50 3.92
CA PHE A 152 4.11 -13.23 3.70
C PHE A 152 3.30 -13.30 4.99
N ILE A 153 3.45 -14.40 5.76
CA ILE A 153 2.74 -14.60 7.03
C ILE A 153 3.14 -13.54 8.06
N THR A 154 4.43 -13.17 8.15
CA THR A 154 4.90 -12.12 9.05
C THR A 154 4.21 -10.79 8.75
N TYR A 155 4.08 -10.39 7.49
CA TYR A 155 3.42 -9.13 7.13
C TYR A 155 1.89 -9.18 7.28
N VAL A 156 1.25 -10.34 7.12
CA VAL A 156 -0.14 -10.55 7.54
C VAL A 156 -0.27 -10.36 9.06
N GLY A 157 0.66 -10.93 9.84
CA GLY A 157 0.75 -10.74 11.28
C GLY A 157 0.94 -9.28 11.70
N TYR A 158 1.80 -8.54 11.00
CA TYR A 158 1.98 -7.10 11.19
C TYR A 158 0.65 -6.34 11.02
N LEU A 159 -0.13 -6.65 9.97
CA LEU A 159 -1.44 -6.05 9.75
C LEU A 159 -2.46 -6.46 10.82
N ALA A 160 -2.42 -7.70 11.29
CA ALA A 160 -3.27 -8.16 12.40
C ALA A 160 -2.97 -7.39 13.69
N VAL A 161 -1.69 -7.20 14.04
CA VAL A 161 -1.28 -6.43 15.23
C VAL A 161 -1.70 -4.97 15.11
N ARG A 162 -1.65 -4.38 13.92
CA ARG A 162 -2.14 -3.01 13.68
C ARG A 162 -3.64 -2.82 13.94
N ARG A 163 -4.43 -3.90 13.84
CA ARG A 163 -5.88 -3.88 14.08
C ARG A 163 -6.25 -4.07 15.54
N ILE A 164 -5.31 -4.39 16.42
CA ILE A 164 -5.57 -4.49 17.86
C ILE A 164 -5.87 -3.10 18.41
N ASP A 165 -6.97 -2.98 19.13
CA ASP A 165 -7.40 -1.72 19.73
C ASP A 165 -6.31 -1.15 20.66
N ALA A 166 -5.88 0.06 20.33
CA ALA A 166 -4.85 0.78 21.05
C ALA A 166 -4.91 2.27 20.68
N THR A 167 -4.31 3.12 21.52
CA THR A 167 -4.06 4.50 21.12
C THR A 167 -3.17 4.53 19.87
N PRO A 168 -3.29 5.55 19.00
CA PRO A 168 -2.48 5.65 17.78
C PRO A 168 -0.97 5.50 18.03
N GLU A 169 -0.47 6.02 19.16
CA GLU A 169 0.93 5.95 19.57
C GLU A 169 1.35 4.52 19.92
N ARG A 170 0.51 3.82 20.70
CA ARG A 170 0.76 2.42 21.07
C ARG A 170 0.72 1.51 19.86
N ARG A 171 -0.25 1.70 18.96
CA ARG A 171 -0.34 0.98 17.68
C ARG A 171 0.92 1.21 16.85
N ALA A 172 1.29 2.47 16.62
CA ALA A 172 2.44 2.83 15.80
C ALA A 172 3.74 2.27 16.38
N LYS A 173 3.96 2.36 17.70
CA LYS A 173 5.16 1.81 18.35
C LYS A 173 5.26 0.29 18.22
N ARG A 174 4.19 -0.45 18.53
CA ARG A 174 4.16 -1.92 18.43
C ARG A 174 4.38 -2.38 16.99
N SER A 175 3.71 -1.72 16.05
CA SER A 175 3.83 -2.03 14.62
C SER A 175 5.23 -1.73 14.11
N ALA A 176 5.84 -0.61 14.52
CA ALA A 176 7.19 -0.26 14.10
C ALA A 176 8.23 -1.30 14.51
N VAL A 177 8.14 -1.84 15.73
CA VAL A 177 9.03 -2.93 16.15
C VAL A 177 8.90 -4.13 15.22
N LEU A 178 7.66 -4.55 14.91
CA LEU A 178 7.42 -5.67 14.00
C LEU A 178 7.92 -5.39 12.59
N ALA A 179 7.66 -4.21 12.02
CA ALA A 179 8.10 -3.86 10.67
C ALA A 179 9.63 -3.84 10.55
N LEU A 180 10.33 -3.30 11.56
CA LEU A 180 11.79 -3.23 11.58
C LEU A 180 12.45 -4.60 11.73
N LEU A 181 11.78 -5.56 12.39
CA LEU A 181 12.25 -6.95 12.46
C LEU A 181 11.91 -7.71 11.17
N ALA A 182 10.67 -7.58 10.68
CA ALA A 182 10.17 -8.29 9.50
C ALA A 182 10.93 -7.93 8.23
N VAL A 183 11.40 -6.68 8.08
CA VAL A 183 12.17 -6.27 6.90
C VAL A 183 13.51 -7.02 6.77
N LEU A 184 14.05 -7.56 7.87
CA LEU A 184 15.28 -8.35 7.86
C LEU A 184 15.10 -9.73 7.19
N GLU A 185 13.85 -10.17 7.03
CA GLU A 185 13.55 -11.38 6.27
C GLU A 185 13.76 -11.17 4.76
N ILE A 186 13.72 -9.94 4.25
CA ILE A 186 13.92 -9.68 2.81
C ILE A 186 15.33 -10.10 2.35
N PRO A 187 16.44 -9.70 3.02
CA PRO A 187 17.76 -10.25 2.73
C PRO A 187 17.82 -11.77 2.84
N LEU A 188 17.20 -12.35 3.87
CA LEU A 188 17.17 -13.81 4.06
C LEU A 188 16.52 -14.50 2.86
N VAL A 189 15.37 -13.99 2.40
CA VAL A 189 14.71 -14.48 1.20
C VAL A 189 15.63 -14.26 0.01
N HIS A 190 16.11 -13.03 -0.24
CA HIS A 190 16.94 -12.68 -1.39
C HIS A 190 18.18 -13.56 -1.55
N PHE A 191 18.90 -13.83 -0.46
CA PHE A 191 20.10 -14.65 -0.50
C PHE A 191 19.83 -16.15 -0.33
N SER A 192 18.57 -16.58 -0.13
CA SER A 192 18.25 -17.98 0.14
C SER A 192 18.72 -18.95 -0.95
N VAL A 193 18.80 -18.49 -2.20
CA VAL A 193 19.21 -19.29 -3.37
C VAL A 193 20.71 -19.54 -3.42
N VAL A 194 21.50 -18.68 -2.77
CA VAL A 194 22.97 -18.82 -2.69
C VAL A 194 23.38 -19.46 -1.37
N LEU A 195 22.63 -19.18 -0.29
CA LEU A 195 22.92 -19.70 1.05
C LEU A 195 22.59 -21.18 1.23
N TRP A 196 21.59 -21.69 0.49
CA TRP A 196 21.17 -23.09 0.55
C TRP A 196 21.03 -23.69 -0.85
N ARG A 197 21.08 -25.03 -0.92
CA ARG A 197 20.75 -25.76 -2.15
C ARG A 197 19.28 -25.54 -2.48
N SER A 198 19.02 -24.76 -3.51
CA SER A 198 17.69 -24.37 -3.95
C SER A 198 17.36 -24.96 -5.33
N LEU A 199 16.11 -25.36 -5.51
CA LEU A 199 15.52 -25.64 -6.82
C LEU A 199 15.18 -24.35 -7.56
N HIS A 200 15.02 -23.24 -6.82
CA HIS A 200 14.71 -21.95 -7.39
C HIS A 200 15.89 -21.41 -8.18
N GLN A 201 15.59 -20.89 -9.36
CA GLN A 201 16.57 -20.27 -10.26
C GLN A 201 17.29 -19.13 -9.53
N GLU A 202 18.60 -19.02 -9.74
CA GLU A 202 19.35 -17.81 -9.38
C GLU A 202 18.85 -16.61 -10.20
N ALA A 203 19.34 -15.41 -9.91
CA ALA A 203 18.88 -14.24 -10.65
C ALA A 203 19.17 -14.41 -12.17
N SER A 204 18.47 -13.69 -13.05
CA SER A 204 18.77 -13.75 -14.49
C SER A 204 19.40 -12.46 -15.01
N VAL A 205 19.37 -11.41 -14.18
CA VAL A 205 19.77 -10.03 -14.55
C VAL A 205 20.80 -9.46 -13.58
N LEU A 206 20.70 -9.79 -12.29
CA LEU A 206 21.60 -9.31 -11.23
C LEU A 206 22.29 -10.49 -10.54
N ASN A 207 22.89 -11.36 -11.34
CA ASN A 207 23.71 -12.43 -10.79
C ASN A 207 25.01 -11.88 -10.19
N PRO A 208 25.59 -12.57 -9.20
CA PRO A 208 26.90 -12.23 -8.67
C PRO A 208 27.99 -12.10 -9.75
N ASP A 209 27.85 -12.85 -10.84
CA ASP A 209 28.79 -12.88 -11.96
C ASP A 209 28.59 -11.74 -12.98
N GLY A 210 27.53 -10.93 -12.84
CA GLY A 210 27.24 -9.77 -13.71
C GLY A 210 26.71 -10.09 -15.12
N ASP A 211 26.53 -11.37 -15.45
CA ASP A 211 26.01 -11.81 -16.75
C ASP A 211 24.48 -11.70 -16.85
N VAL A 212 23.99 -11.21 -17.99
CA VAL A 212 22.55 -11.04 -18.28
C VAL A 212 22.11 -12.15 -19.21
N ARG A 213 21.33 -13.09 -18.67
CA ARG A 213 20.92 -14.33 -19.37
C ARG A 213 19.55 -14.22 -20.05
N LEU A 214 19.17 -13.02 -20.48
CA LEU A 214 17.88 -12.75 -21.14
C LEU A 214 18.09 -11.98 -22.44
N ASP A 215 17.32 -12.33 -23.47
CA ASP A 215 17.24 -11.57 -24.71
C ASP A 215 16.83 -10.11 -24.43
N GLY A 216 17.36 -9.18 -25.24
CA GLY A 216 17.14 -7.74 -25.04
C GLY A 216 15.67 -7.34 -24.98
N LEU A 217 14.81 -7.97 -25.77
CA LEU A 217 13.37 -7.68 -25.80
C LEU A 217 12.66 -8.22 -24.55
N MET A 218 13.07 -9.41 -24.08
CA MET A 218 12.56 -10.01 -22.85
C MET A 218 12.96 -9.17 -21.64
N LEU A 219 14.22 -8.70 -21.61
CA LEU A 219 14.74 -7.82 -20.57
C LEU A 219 14.01 -6.47 -20.55
N PHE A 220 13.79 -5.86 -21.72
CA PHE A 220 13.03 -4.62 -21.85
C PHE A 220 11.59 -4.78 -21.34
N THR A 221 10.94 -5.89 -21.69
CA THR A 221 9.58 -6.21 -21.23
C THR A 221 9.54 -6.40 -19.71
N LEU A 222 10.53 -7.11 -19.15
CA LEU A 222 10.66 -7.32 -17.71
C LEU A 222 10.84 -5.99 -16.94
N PHE A 223 11.76 -5.12 -17.38
CA PHE A 223 11.96 -3.82 -16.75
C PHE A 223 10.75 -2.89 -16.91
N SER A 224 10.08 -2.93 -18.07
CA SER A 224 8.79 -2.25 -18.26
C SER A 224 7.77 -2.74 -17.23
N GLY A 225 7.76 -4.05 -16.94
CA GLY A 225 6.97 -4.67 -15.87
C GLY A 225 7.30 -4.10 -14.49
N VAL A 226 8.59 -4.01 -14.14
CA VAL A 226 9.05 -3.42 -12.87
C VAL A 226 8.55 -1.98 -12.72
N VAL A 227 8.64 -1.17 -13.77
CA VAL A 227 8.14 0.22 -13.78
C VAL A 227 6.62 0.24 -13.62
N ALA A 228 5.88 -0.55 -14.41
CA ALA A 228 4.41 -0.59 -14.38
C ALA A 228 3.87 -0.98 -13.00
N PHE A 229 4.43 -2.03 -12.39
CA PHE A 229 4.04 -2.50 -11.07
C PHE A 229 4.43 -1.48 -9.99
N THR A 230 5.59 -0.83 -10.09
CA THR A 230 6.01 0.22 -9.15
C THR A 230 5.10 1.46 -9.21
N LEU A 231 4.69 1.88 -10.41
CA LEU A 231 3.70 2.95 -10.57
C LEU A 231 2.36 2.56 -9.94
N GLY A 232 1.90 1.33 -10.17
CA GLY A 232 0.70 0.78 -9.56
C GLY A 232 0.78 0.75 -8.03
N PHE A 233 1.92 0.33 -7.47
CA PHE A 233 2.17 0.38 -6.04
C PHE A 233 2.05 1.80 -5.47
N VAL A 234 2.76 2.77 -6.06
CA VAL A 234 2.71 4.17 -5.61
C VAL A 234 1.28 4.70 -5.67
N TRP A 235 0.56 4.41 -6.76
CA TRP A 235 -0.82 4.82 -6.95
C TRP A 235 -1.74 4.24 -5.87
N LEU A 236 -1.67 2.93 -5.64
CA LEU A 236 -2.48 2.24 -4.62
C LEU A 236 -2.17 2.73 -3.21
N VAL A 237 -0.90 2.92 -2.86
CA VAL A 237 -0.50 3.40 -1.53
C VAL A 237 -0.99 4.82 -1.28
N ILE A 238 -0.90 5.73 -2.26
CA ILE A 238 -1.44 7.10 -2.11
C ILE A 238 -2.94 7.05 -1.84
N HIS A 239 -3.70 6.29 -2.63
CA HIS A 239 -5.15 6.19 -2.45
C HIS A 239 -5.52 5.53 -1.12
N ARG A 240 -4.80 4.47 -0.71
CA ARG A 240 -5.06 3.78 0.55
C ARG A 240 -4.72 4.63 1.76
N GLN A 241 -3.60 5.35 1.73
CA GLN A 241 -3.20 6.30 2.78
C GLN A 241 -4.22 7.43 2.94
N ARG A 242 -4.71 7.99 1.82
CA ARG A 242 -5.76 9.03 1.84
C ARG A 242 -7.06 8.50 2.39
N LEU A 243 -7.45 7.27 2.05
CA LEU A 243 -8.64 6.63 2.62
C LEU A 243 -8.52 6.48 4.14
N GLN A 244 -7.38 6.03 4.66
CA GLN A 244 -7.16 5.96 6.11
C GLN A 244 -7.27 7.34 6.78
N ALA A 245 -6.73 8.38 6.14
CA ALA A 245 -6.86 9.74 6.65
C ALA A 245 -8.31 10.24 6.69
N LEU A 246 -9.13 9.89 5.69
CA LEU A 246 -10.56 10.24 5.67
C LEU A 246 -11.34 9.50 6.76
N VAL A 247 -11.04 8.23 7.00
CA VAL A 247 -11.66 7.44 8.09
C VAL A 247 -11.34 8.07 9.45
N ASP A 248 -10.08 8.45 9.68
CA ASP A 248 -9.69 9.13 10.93
C ASP A 248 -10.43 10.46 11.12
N LEU A 249 -10.57 11.25 10.05
CA LEU A 249 -11.30 12.53 10.07
C LEU A 249 -12.80 12.35 10.33
N GLN A 250 -13.41 11.30 9.78
CA GLN A 250 -14.81 10.98 10.06
C GLN A 250 -15.02 10.64 11.54
N GLY A 251 -14.07 9.92 12.13
CA GLY A 251 -14.06 9.62 13.56
C GLY A 251 -14.01 10.88 14.44
N THR A 252 -13.18 11.87 14.08
CA THR A 252 -13.09 13.12 14.85
C THR A 252 -14.34 13.98 14.73
N VAL A 253 -14.89 14.14 13.51
CA VAL A 253 -16.11 14.94 13.30
C VAL A 253 -17.32 14.31 14.00
N GLY A 254 -17.44 12.98 13.99
CA GLY A 254 -18.50 12.28 14.71
C GLY A 254 -18.40 12.43 16.23
N LEU A 255 -17.19 12.55 16.76
CA LEU A 255 -16.96 12.82 18.18
C LEU A 255 -17.38 14.25 18.55
N ASP A 256 -16.98 15.24 17.74
CA ASP A 256 -17.32 16.65 17.97
C ASP A 256 -18.83 16.88 17.96
N SER A 257 -19.56 16.24 17.03
CA SER A 257 -21.02 16.33 16.98
C SER A 257 -21.70 15.67 18.18
N ALA A 258 -21.18 14.53 18.65
CA ALA A 258 -21.68 13.87 19.86
C ALA A 258 -21.43 14.72 21.12
N ILE A 259 -20.27 15.37 21.23
CA ILE A 259 -19.95 16.29 22.33
C ILE A 259 -20.91 17.49 22.30
N ALA A 260 -21.13 18.09 21.13
CA ALA A 260 -22.05 19.21 20.97
C ALA A 260 -23.49 18.85 21.38
N ALA A 261 -23.99 17.69 20.95
CA ALA A 261 -25.33 17.21 21.32
C ALA A 261 -25.48 17.04 22.84
N ARG A 262 -24.47 16.45 23.51
CA ARG A 262 -24.46 16.29 24.97
C ARG A 262 -24.38 17.62 25.71
N ALA A 263 -23.63 18.59 25.19
CA ALA A 263 -23.58 19.93 25.75
C ALA A 263 -24.95 20.63 25.66
N THR A 264 -25.67 20.47 24.55
CA THR A 264 -27.03 21.01 24.39
C THR A 264 -28.03 20.35 25.34
N GLU A 265 -27.98 19.02 25.52
CA GLU A 265 -28.82 18.30 26.50
C GLU A 265 -28.59 18.78 27.94
N ALA A 266 -27.34 19.11 28.30
CA ALA A 266 -26.99 19.59 29.63
C ALA A 266 -27.52 21.00 29.94
N VAL A 267 -27.67 21.85 28.93
CA VAL A 267 -28.21 23.23 29.07
C VAL A 267 -29.74 23.24 29.17
N LEU A 268 -30.40 22.18 28.71
CA LEU A 268 -31.86 22.04 28.73
C LEU A 268 -32.41 21.42 30.04
N ARG A 269 -31.54 21.15 31.02
CA ARG A 269 -31.90 20.67 32.36
C ARG A 269 -31.62 21.75 33.40
#